data_AF-A0A3D5R023-F1
#
_entry.id   AF-A0A3D5R023-F1
#
_cell.length_a   1.000
_cell.length_b   1.000
_cell.length_c   1.000
_cell.angle_alpha   90.00
_cell.angle_beta   90.00
_cell.angle_gamma   90.00
#
_symmetry.space_group_name_H-M   'P 1'
#
loop_
_entity.id
_entity.type
_entity.pdbx_description
1 polymer ?
#
loop_
_entity_poly.entity_id
_entity_poly.type
_entity_poly.pdbx_seq_one_letter_code
_entity_poly.pdbx_strand_id
1 'polypeptide(L)'
;MSIVENFDLFAPRLINKQELLSSGHRACSGCAEVLAVRLMCKALGENTVIASATGCMEIVSSMFPTTAWRVPWIHVAFENA
;
A
#
# COMPACT_ATOMS: atom_id res chain seq x y z
N MET A 1 -35.79 -2.77 6.87
CA MET A 1 -35.06 -2.11 5.78
C MET A 1 -33.88 -1.41 6.43
N SER A 2 -32.71 -2.02 6.34
CA SER A 2 -31.51 -1.54 7.04
C SER A 2 -31.00 -0.31 6.32
N ILE A 3 -30.74 0.77 7.06
CA ILE A 3 -30.18 2.03 6.53
C ILE A 3 -28.84 1.81 5.77
N VAL A 4 -28.25 0.62 5.90
CA VAL A 4 -26.99 0.18 5.29
C VAL A 4 -27.11 -0.13 3.79
N GLU A 5 -28.28 -0.53 3.28
CA GLU A 5 -28.43 -1.02 1.89
C GLU A 5 -28.16 0.03 0.79
N ASN A 6 -28.12 1.33 1.13
CA ASN A 6 -27.98 2.42 0.15
C ASN A 6 -26.59 3.11 0.17
N PHE A 7 -25.71 2.77 1.10
CA PHE A 7 -24.38 3.40 1.21
C PHE A 7 -23.28 2.63 0.45
N ASP A 8 -23.47 1.34 0.17
CA ASP A 8 -22.44 0.51 -0.48
C ASP A 8 -22.05 1.01 -1.88
N LEU A 9 -23.01 1.55 -2.65
CA LEU A 9 -22.74 2.09 -3.98
C LEU A 9 -21.82 3.34 -3.94
N PHE A 10 -21.84 4.07 -2.82
CA PHE A 10 -21.05 5.29 -2.64
C PHE A 10 -19.86 5.11 -1.70
N ALA A 11 -19.71 3.96 -1.04
CA ALA A 11 -18.62 3.67 -0.10
C ALA A 11 -17.23 3.96 -0.68
N PRO A 12 -16.90 3.66 -1.95
CA PRO A 12 -15.60 4.01 -2.52
C PRO A 12 -15.32 5.53 -2.56
N ARG A 13 -16.36 6.38 -2.56
CA ARG A 13 -16.20 7.85 -2.53
C ARG A 13 -15.78 8.38 -1.17
N LEU A 14 -15.96 7.59 -0.11
CA LEU A 14 -15.59 7.95 1.26
C LEU A 14 -14.12 7.64 1.58
N ILE A 15 -13.45 6.86 0.73
CA ILE A 15 -12.06 6.46 0.94
C ILE A 15 -11.12 7.66 0.73
N ASN A 16 -10.12 7.79 1.61
CA ASN A 16 -9.09 8.80 1.47
C ASN A 16 -8.36 8.67 0.11
N LYS A 17 -8.28 9.78 -0.63
CA LYS A 17 -7.64 9.86 -1.94
C LYS A 17 -6.11 9.89 -1.85
N GLN A 18 -5.56 10.20 -0.68
CA GLN A 18 -4.14 10.14 -0.43
C GLN A 18 -3.59 8.73 -0.67
N GLU A 19 -2.44 8.68 -1.33
CA GLU A 19 -1.70 7.45 -1.57
C GLU A 19 -0.45 7.50 -0.69
N LEU A 20 -0.23 6.48 0.13
CA LEU A 20 1.00 6.33 0.92
C LEU A 20 2.01 5.39 0.27
N LEU A 21 1.58 4.66 -0.76
CA LEU A 21 2.42 4.01 -1.75
C LEU A 21 2.28 4.80 -3.06
N SER A 22 3.34 5.49 -3.48
CA SER A 22 3.32 6.35 -4.66
C SER A 22 3.29 5.54 -5.96
N SER A 23 2.85 6.19 -7.04
CA SER A 23 3.19 5.72 -8.39
C SER A 23 4.71 5.77 -8.61
N GLY A 24 5.22 4.99 -9.57
CA GLY A 24 6.65 4.94 -9.91
C GLY A 24 7.41 3.72 -9.37
N HIS A 25 6.73 2.72 -8.83
CA HIS A 25 7.31 1.40 -8.52
C HIS A 25 7.52 0.57 -9.79
N ARG A 26 8.35 -0.49 -9.71
CA ARG A 26 8.70 -1.37 -10.85
C ARG A 26 7.96 -2.70 -10.91
N ALA A 27 6.82 -2.80 -10.22
CA ALA A 27 6.01 -4.01 -10.24
C ALA A 27 5.42 -4.29 -11.64
N CYS A 28 5.13 -5.56 -11.91
CA CYS A 28 4.51 -5.99 -13.17
C CYS A 28 3.16 -5.30 -13.41
N SER A 29 2.78 -5.15 -14.68
CA SER A 29 1.45 -4.66 -15.06
C SER A 29 0.37 -5.56 -14.47
N GLY A 30 -0.53 -4.98 -13.67
CA GLY A 30 -1.58 -5.73 -12.97
C GLY A 30 -1.10 -6.52 -11.75
N CYS A 31 0.07 -6.18 -11.17
CA CYS A 31 0.54 -6.81 -9.94
C CYS A 31 -0.48 -6.66 -8.79
N ALA A 32 -1.00 -7.78 -8.32
CA ALA A 32 -1.98 -7.82 -7.24
C ALA A 32 -1.39 -7.40 -5.88
N GLU A 33 -0.11 -7.72 -5.64
CA GLU A 33 0.56 -7.44 -4.36
C GLU A 33 0.66 -5.93 -4.10
N VAL A 34 1.10 -5.16 -5.10
CA VAL A 34 1.13 -3.68 -5.01
C VAL A 34 -0.26 -3.10 -4.82
N LEU A 35 -1.27 -3.63 -5.51
CA LEU A 35 -2.65 -3.17 -5.34
C LEU A 35 -3.14 -3.41 -3.91
N ALA A 36 -2.86 -4.59 -3.36
CA ALA A 36 -3.21 -4.94 -1.98
C ALA A 36 -2.51 -4.01 -0.99
N VAL A 37 -1.20 -3.79 -1.14
CA VAL A 37 -0.43 -2.89 -0.28
C VAL A 37 -0.95 -1.45 -0.37
N ARG A 38 -1.28 -0.96 -1.58
CA ARG A 38 -1.87 0.36 -1.77
C ARG A 38 -3.19 0.52 -1.00
N LEU A 39 -4.06 -0.48 -1.07
CA LEU A 39 -5.33 -0.47 -0.34
C LEU A 39 -5.14 -0.59 1.17
N MET A 40 -4.22 -1.45 1.62
CA MET A 40 -3.81 -1.56 3.02
C MET A 40 -3.32 -0.22 3.56
N CYS A 41 -2.45 0.49 2.83
CA CYS A 41 -1.99 1.81 3.20
C CYS A 41 -3.14 2.83 3.36
N LYS A 42 -4.20 2.75 2.54
CA LYS A 42 -5.38 3.61 2.69
C LYS A 42 -6.16 3.31 3.97
N ALA A 43 -6.21 2.04 4.39
CA ALA A 43 -6.86 1.64 5.62
C ALA A 43 -6.05 2.03 6.87
N LEU A 44 -4.72 1.91 6.82
CA LEU A 44 -3.84 2.18 7.97
C LEU A 44 -3.57 3.68 8.19
N GLY A 45 -3.43 4.47 7.12
CA GLY A 45 -3.20 5.91 7.21
C GLY A 45 -1.75 6.31 7.54
N GLU A 46 -1.53 7.62 7.74
CA GLU A 46 -0.19 8.23 7.82
C GLU A 46 0.63 7.80 9.05
N ASN A 47 -0.03 7.42 10.15
CA ASN A 47 0.63 6.99 11.38
C ASN A 47 0.98 5.49 11.32
N THR A 48 1.73 5.10 10.28
CA THR A 48 2.08 3.71 9.99
C THR A 48 3.57 3.60 9.70
N VAL A 49 4.20 2.56 10.23
CA VAL A 49 5.57 2.15 9.85
C VAL A 49 5.48 0.80 9.15
N ILE A 50 6.16 0.67 8.01
CA ILE A 50 6.19 -0.58 7.24
C ILE A 50 7.55 -1.25 7.45
N ALA A 51 7.54 -2.49 7.92
CA ALA A 51 8.69 -3.39 7.87
C ALA A 51 8.46 -4.42 6.76
N SER A 52 9.42 -4.59 5.85
CA SER A 52 9.31 -5.52 4.74
C SER A 52 10.48 -6.48 4.71
N ALA A 53 10.19 -7.78 4.74
CA ALA A 53 11.13 -8.82 4.35
C ALA A 53 11.60 -8.58 2.91
N THR A 54 12.79 -9.11 2.59
CA THR A 54 13.25 -9.28 1.21
C THR A 54 12.18 -10.02 0.40
N GLY A 55 11.78 -9.47 -0.74
CA GLY A 55 10.70 -10.03 -1.53
C GLY A 55 10.31 -9.14 -2.70
N CYS A 56 9.25 -9.53 -3.42
CA CYS A 56 8.78 -8.78 -4.59
C CYS A 56 8.49 -7.32 -4.24
N MET A 57 7.72 -7.06 -3.17
CA MET A 57 7.41 -5.70 -2.75
C MET A 57 8.63 -4.88 -2.40
N GLU A 58 9.62 -5.44 -1.72
CA GLU A 58 10.87 -4.74 -1.41
C GLU A 58 11.58 -4.31 -2.71
N ILE A 59 11.93 -5.27 -3.58
CA ILE A 59 12.68 -4.97 -4.82
C ILE A 59 11.97 -3.97 -5.73
N VAL A 60 10.65 -4.07 -5.87
CA VAL A 60 9.92 -3.20 -6.82
C VAL A 60 9.60 -1.82 -6.26
N SER A 61 9.60 -1.63 -4.94
CA SER A 61 9.15 -0.39 -4.30
C SER A 61 10.27 0.44 -3.68
N SER A 62 11.42 -0.14 -3.33
CA SER A 62 12.51 0.54 -2.62
C SER A 62 13.85 0.52 -3.36
N MET A 63 13.83 0.50 -4.70
CA MET A 63 15.06 0.47 -5.47
C MET A 63 15.83 1.80 -5.38
N PHE A 64 17.05 1.75 -4.87
CA PHE A 64 17.96 2.90 -4.81
C PHE A 64 18.12 3.60 -6.19
N PRO A 65 18.08 4.94 -6.24
CA PRO A 65 18.03 5.91 -5.13
C PRO A 65 16.60 6.33 -4.72
N THR A 66 15.58 5.60 -5.18
CA THR A 66 14.17 6.00 -5.06
C THR A 66 13.39 5.09 -4.12
N THR A 67 12.29 5.59 -3.58
CA THR A 67 11.33 4.79 -2.80
C THR A 67 9.92 5.19 -3.19
N ALA A 68 9.03 4.22 -3.30
CA ALA A 68 7.60 4.44 -3.47
C ALA A 68 6.88 4.67 -2.14
N TRP A 69 7.55 4.45 -1.00
CA TRP A 69 6.96 4.60 0.33
C TRP A 69 6.93 6.07 0.76
N ARG A 70 5.75 6.56 1.11
CA ARG A 70 5.52 7.92 1.65
C ARG A 70 5.29 7.94 3.16
N VAL A 71 5.54 6.80 3.78
CA VAL A 71 5.58 6.58 5.23
C VAL A 71 6.94 5.98 5.58
N PRO A 72 7.39 6.04 6.84
CA PRO A 72 8.60 5.34 7.27
C PRO A 72 8.55 3.87 6.87
N TRP A 73 9.59 3.43 6.17
CA TRP A 73 9.72 2.06 5.68
C TRP A 73 11.11 1.54 5.99
N ILE A 74 11.21 0.29 6.43
CA ILE A 74 12.46 -0.37 6.73
C ILE A 74 12.53 -1.74 6.05
N HIS A 75 13.68 -2.01 5.42
CA HIS A 75 14.05 -3.34 4.96
C HIS A 75 14.42 -4.22 6.14
N VAL A 76 13.92 -5.45 6.13
CA VAL A 76 14.26 -6.50 7.09
C VAL A 76 14.69 -7.75 6.30
N ALA A 77 15.53 -8.59 6.89
CA ALA A 77 15.99 -9.80 6.21
C ALA A 77 14.82 -10.75 5.93
N PHE A 78 15.04 -11.68 5.00
CA PHE A 78 13.97 -12.56 4.51
C PHE A 78 13.30 -13.35 5.63
N GLU A 79 14.07 -13.71 6.65
CA GLU A 79 13.68 -14.61 7.73
C GLU A 79 13.09 -13.94 8.97
N ASN A 80 13.08 -12.61 9.08
CA ASN A 80 12.81 -11.94 10.37
C ASN A 80 12.02 -10.62 10.29
N ALA A 81 11.22 -10.42 9.25
CA ALA A 81 10.29 -9.30 9.16
C ALA A 81 9.02 -9.50 10.01
#